data_AF-A0A7X6Q3N8-F1
#
_entry.id   AF-A0A7X6Q3N8-F1
#
_cell.length_a   1.000
_cell.length_b   1.000
_cell.length_c   1.000
_cell.angle_alpha   90.00
_cell.angle_beta   90.00
_cell.angle_gamma   90.00
#
_symmetry.space_group_name_H-M   'P 1'
#
loop_
_entity.id
_entity.type
_entity.pdbx_description
1 polymer ?
#
loop_
_entity_poly.entity_id
_entity_poly.type
_entity_poly.pdbx_seq_one_letter_code
_entity_poly.pdbx_strand_id
1 'polypeptide(L)'
;PTDLVEAMVLNTIAGIATAKADGLANPSVGLLNLDGTRQVGSILKQLQTGGYPVNFAASGRSDGGSVMRGNDLLTGAQDVLVTDSLTGNVLMKVLSAYSSGGSYETLGAGYGPGVGEKMSGIIMIISRASGAPVIGQAIEYAASLSQGKLETVYKQELALARKAGLDRLLQERKESAAGKAVEVIKAPPSEVVTEQIEGIDVLDLEDAVHLLRSKNIYAESGMGCTGPIVRVSTANLNQAADILRQGGYVSE
;
A
#
# COMPACT_ATOMS: atom_id res chain seq x y z
N PRO A 1 -4.56 -0.88 -18.78
CA PRO A 1 -3.85 -0.70 -17.49
C PRO A 1 -4.47 -1.59 -16.43
N THR A 2 -3.67 -2.49 -15.84
CA THR A 2 -4.13 -3.28 -14.69
C THR A 2 -4.40 -2.32 -13.54
N ASP A 3 -5.49 -2.55 -12.84
CA ASP A 3 -5.92 -1.68 -11.75
C ASP A 3 -5.01 -1.86 -10.52
N LEU A 4 -4.26 -0.81 -10.15
CA LEU A 4 -3.22 -0.84 -9.12
C LEU A 4 -3.75 -1.33 -7.76
N VAL A 5 -4.89 -0.81 -7.31
CA VAL A 5 -5.46 -1.16 -6.00
C VAL A 5 -5.96 -2.61 -5.99
N GLU A 6 -6.59 -3.07 -7.08
CA GLU A 6 -6.98 -4.47 -7.22
C GLU A 6 -5.76 -5.39 -7.13
N ALA A 7 -4.70 -5.05 -7.88
CA ALA A 7 -3.44 -5.79 -7.85
C ALA A 7 -2.83 -5.81 -6.43
N MET A 8 -2.80 -4.68 -5.73
CA MET A 8 -2.26 -4.62 -4.36
C MET A 8 -3.10 -5.41 -3.35
N VAL A 9 -4.43 -5.44 -3.48
CA VAL A 9 -5.30 -6.29 -2.64
C VAL A 9 -4.98 -7.78 -2.89
N LEU A 10 -4.88 -8.19 -4.15
CA LEU A 10 -4.53 -9.57 -4.50
C LEU A 10 -3.11 -9.94 -4.05
N ASN A 11 -2.16 -9.01 -4.18
CA ASN A 11 -0.80 -9.18 -3.69
C ASN A 11 -0.74 -9.29 -2.17
N THR A 12 -1.64 -8.62 -1.44
CA THR A 12 -1.75 -8.78 0.01
C THR A 12 -2.08 -10.23 0.38
N ILE A 13 -3.08 -10.81 -0.30
CA ILE A 13 -3.48 -12.22 -0.10
C ILE A 13 -2.33 -13.17 -0.47
N ALA A 14 -1.64 -12.89 -1.59
CA ALA A 14 -0.48 -13.67 -2.01
C ALA A 14 0.69 -13.59 -1.01
N GLY A 15 0.97 -12.40 -0.46
CA GLY A 15 2.01 -12.19 0.54
C GLY A 15 1.70 -12.91 1.85
N ILE A 16 0.46 -12.82 2.35
CA ILE A 16 -0.01 -13.58 3.52
C ILE A 16 0.17 -15.09 3.29
N ALA A 17 -0.27 -15.60 2.13
CA ALA A 17 -0.13 -17.01 1.80
C ALA A 17 1.34 -17.46 1.74
N THR A 18 2.21 -16.59 1.20
CA THR A 18 3.65 -16.83 1.11
C THR A 18 4.30 -16.93 2.49
N ALA A 19 4.03 -15.97 3.37
CA ALA A 19 4.54 -15.99 4.74
C ALA A 19 4.02 -17.19 5.55
N LYS A 20 2.74 -17.56 5.37
CA LYS A 20 2.15 -18.76 5.99
C LYS A 20 2.80 -20.04 5.50
N ALA A 21 3.06 -20.16 4.20
CA ALA A 21 3.76 -21.30 3.63
C ALA A 21 5.22 -21.37 4.11
N ASP A 22 5.85 -20.23 4.38
CA ASP A 22 7.19 -20.15 4.96
C ASP A 22 7.23 -20.36 6.49
N GLY A 23 6.10 -20.71 7.10
CA GLY A 23 6.00 -21.11 8.51
C GLY A 23 5.48 -20.03 9.47
N LEU A 24 5.16 -18.83 8.99
CA LEU A 24 4.60 -17.77 9.83
C LEU A 24 3.07 -17.83 9.86
N ALA A 25 2.50 -18.36 10.95
CA ALA A 25 1.06 -18.65 11.02
C ALA A 25 0.13 -17.42 10.94
N ASN A 26 0.54 -16.28 11.51
CA ASN A 26 -0.26 -15.05 11.57
C ASN A 26 0.54 -13.81 11.17
N PRO A 27 0.93 -13.69 9.88
CA PRO A 27 1.81 -12.63 9.41
C PRO A 27 1.12 -11.27 9.51
N SER A 28 1.84 -10.28 10.01
CA SER A 28 1.43 -8.89 10.01
C SER A 28 1.64 -8.24 8.64
N VAL A 29 0.69 -7.39 8.23
CA VAL A 29 0.67 -6.74 6.91
C VAL A 29 0.79 -5.23 7.07
N GLY A 30 1.78 -4.65 6.39
CA GLY A 30 1.92 -3.22 6.19
C GLY A 30 1.73 -2.85 4.72
N LEU A 31 1.16 -1.67 4.46
CA LEU A 31 0.99 -1.13 3.11
C LEU A 31 1.94 0.05 2.95
N LEU A 32 2.89 0.00 2.01
CA LEU A 32 3.79 1.12 1.76
C LEU A 32 2.98 2.34 1.32
N ASN A 33 3.28 3.52 1.87
CA ASN A 33 2.55 4.74 1.56
C ASN A 33 2.73 5.17 0.09
N LEU A 34 1.81 4.71 -0.78
CA LEU A 34 1.76 4.95 -2.23
C LEU A 34 0.33 5.23 -2.70
N ASP A 35 0.17 5.76 -3.91
CA ASP A 35 -1.15 5.98 -4.50
C ASP A 35 -2.00 4.70 -4.44
N GLY A 36 -3.26 4.83 -4.03
CA GLY A 36 -4.15 3.68 -3.88
C GLY A 36 -4.11 2.99 -2.51
N THR A 37 -3.12 3.29 -1.66
CA THR A 37 -2.91 2.57 -0.39
C THR A 37 -4.09 2.65 0.56
N ARG A 38 -4.73 3.81 0.66
CA ARG A 38 -5.92 3.99 1.51
C ARG A 38 -7.10 3.17 1.00
N GLN A 39 -7.30 3.11 -0.31
CA GLN A 39 -8.33 2.29 -0.94
C GLN A 39 -8.06 0.79 -0.68
N VAL A 40 -6.81 0.35 -0.82
CA VAL A 40 -6.39 -1.03 -0.47
C VAL A 40 -6.71 -1.30 0.99
N GLY A 41 -6.29 -0.43 1.91
CA GLY A 41 -6.55 -0.57 3.34
C GLY A 41 -8.05 -0.62 3.68
N SER A 42 -8.88 0.19 3.03
CA SER A 42 -10.34 0.16 3.19
C SER A 42 -10.94 -1.17 2.75
N ILE A 43 -10.53 -1.69 1.57
CA ILE A 43 -10.98 -3.00 1.08
C ILE A 43 -10.55 -4.11 2.04
N LEU A 44 -9.29 -4.09 2.51
CA LEU A 44 -8.78 -5.10 3.45
C LEU A 44 -9.51 -5.06 4.81
N LYS A 45 -9.87 -3.87 5.32
CA LYS A 45 -10.71 -3.74 6.53
C LYS A 45 -12.13 -4.26 6.33
N GLN A 46 -12.71 -4.06 5.14
CA GLN A 46 -14.02 -4.62 4.80
C GLN A 46 -13.96 -6.15 4.68
N LEU A 47 -12.90 -6.70 4.10
CA LEU A 47 -12.63 -8.14 4.09
C LEU A 47 -12.46 -8.69 5.51
N GLN A 48 -11.76 -7.96 6.38
CA GLN A 48 -11.59 -8.32 7.78
C GLN A 48 -12.94 -8.39 8.50
N THR A 49 -13.79 -7.38 8.33
CA THR A 49 -15.18 -7.38 8.82
C THR A 49 -16.01 -8.53 8.22
N GLY A 50 -15.75 -8.89 6.96
CA GLY A 50 -16.34 -10.04 6.27
C GLY A 50 -15.81 -11.41 6.72
N GLY A 51 -14.85 -11.46 7.64
CA GLY A 51 -14.32 -12.68 8.24
C GLY A 51 -13.01 -13.21 7.63
N TYR A 52 -12.34 -12.45 6.76
CA TYR A 52 -10.99 -12.79 6.30
C TYR A 52 -9.92 -12.30 7.31
N PRO A 53 -9.09 -13.18 7.89
CA PRO A 53 -8.18 -12.79 8.98
C PRO A 53 -6.97 -12.03 8.44
N VAL A 54 -7.07 -10.70 8.39
CA VAL A 54 -5.95 -9.79 8.14
C VAL A 54 -5.40 -9.30 9.49
N ASN A 55 -4.11 -9.51 9.74
CA ASN A 55 -3.40 -8.94 10.87
C ASN A 55 -2.63 -7.70 10.37
N PHE A 56 -3.05 -6.49 10.75
CA PHE A 56 -2.38 -5.28 10.33
C PHE A 56 -1.17 -4.98 11.20
N ALA A 57 -0.03 -4.68 10.58
CA ALA A 57 1.11 -4.10 11.24
C ALA A 57 0.82 -2.68 11.74
N ALA A 58 1.63 -2.19 12.67
CA ALA A 58 1.53 -0.84 13.20
C ALA A 58 2.82 -0.07 12.89
N SER A 59 2.68 1.06 12.19
CA SER A 59 3.78 2.01 11.97
C SER A 59 4.27 2.57 13.30
N GLY A 60 5.55 2.90 13.38
CA GLY A 60 6.17 3.53 14.55
C GLY A 60 5.77 4.99 14.78
N ARG A 61 4.84 5.55 13.99
CA ARG A 61 4.29 6.89 14.20
C ARG A 61 3.41 6.96 15.45
N SER A 62 3.19 8.17 15.96
CA SER A 62 2.29 8.42 17.10
C SER A 62 0.82 8.06 16.83
N ASP A 63 0.37 8.16 15.58
CA ASP A 63 -0.97 7.75 15.12
C ASP A 63 -1.05 6.26 14.74
N GLY A 64 0.10 5.58 14.63
CA GLY A 64 0.19 4.16 14.29
C GLY A 64 -0.41 3.81 12.91
N GLY A 65 -1.07 2.65 12.84
CA GLY A 65 -1.81 2.23 11.66
C GLY A 65 -1.00 1.41 10.65
N SER A 66 -1.69 0.89 9.64
CA SER A 66 -1.17 -0.09 8.68
C SER A 66 -0.45 0.52 7.48
N VAL A 67 -0.34 1.85 7.41
CA VAL A 67 0.37 2.55 6.34
C VAL A 67 1.81 2.77 6.77
N MET A 68 2.75 2.23 5.98
CA MET A 68 4.17 2.13 6.31
C MET A 68 4.99 3.20 5.60
N ARG A 69 6.02 3.70 6.28
CA ARG A 69 7.05 4.60 5.76
C ARG A 69 8.37 3.86 5.58
N GLY A 70 9.33 4.47 4.88
CA GLY A 70 10.68 3.92 4.72
C GLY A 70 11.35 3.49 6.03
N ASN A 71 11.11 4.23 7.13
CA ASN A 71 11.65 3.86 8.44
C ASN A 71 11.05 2.54 8.97
N ASP A 72 9.75 2.33 8.78
CA ASP A 72 9.05 1.10 9.22
C ASP A 72 9.57 -0.15 8.49
N LEU A 73 10.00 0.03 7.23
CA LEU A 73 10.65 -1.02 6.45
C LEU A 73 12.00 -1.41 7.07
N LEU A 74 12.79 -0.43 7.50
CA LEU A 74 14.12 -0.64 8.07
C LEU A 74 14.06 -1.24 9.48
N THR A 75 13.03 -0.92 10.26
CA THR A 75 12.81 -1.48 11.59
C THR A 75 12.12 -2.84 11.58
N GLY A 76 11.62 -3.29 10.41
CA GLY A 76 10.90 -4.55 10.29
C GLY A 76 9.53 -4.53 10.99
N ALA A 77 8.79 -3.43 10.87
CA ALA A 77 7.50 -3.26 11.55
C ALA A 77 6.39 -4.21 11.05
N GLN A 78 6.59 -4.87 9.90
CA GLN A 78 5.67 -5.80 9.28
C GLN A 78 6.39 -7.04 8.74
N ASP A 79 5.69 -8.17 8.72
CA ASP A 79 6.17 -9.39 8.08
C ASP A 79 5.97 -9.36 6.56
N VAL A 80 4.85 -8.77 6.11
CA VAL A 80 4.49 -8.61 4.70
C VAL A 80 4.31 -7.12 4.40
N LEU A 81 5.16 -6.58 3.51
CA LEU A 81 4.99 -5.23 2.96
C LEU A 81 4.36 -5.31 1.57
N VAL A 82 3.24 -4.61 1.37
CA VAL A 82 2.55 -4.52 0.08
C VAL A 82 2.88 -3.19 -0.58
N THR A 83 3.24 -3.24 -1.87
CA THR A 83 3.65 -2.09 -2.68
C THR A 83 3.32 -2.34 -4.16
N ASP A 84 3.39 -1.30 -4.99
CA ASP A 84 3.37 -1.45 -6.45
C ASP A 84 4.67 -2.10 -6.97
N SER A 85 4.61 -2.63 -8.20
CA SER A 85 5.72 -3.39 -8.80
C SER A 85 6.98 -2.56 -9.07
N LEU A 86 6.84 -1.28 -9.44
CA LEU A 86 7.98 -0.42 -9.73
C LEU A 86 8.73 -0.11 -8.45
N THR A 87 8.01 0.34 -7.42
CA THR A 87 8.61 0.64 -6.11
C THR A 87 9.19 -0.61 -5.47
N GLY A 88 8.49 -1.75 -5.53
CA GLY A 88 9.00 -3.04 -5.06
C GLY A 88 10.33 -3.44 -5.71
N ASN A 89 10.46 -3.30 -7.03
CA ASN A 89 11.73 -3.56 -7.72
C ASN A 89 12.85 -2.60 -7.28
N VAL A 90 12.55 -1.30 -7.04
CA VAL A 90 13.55 -0.35 -6.54
C VAL A 90 14.00 -0.75 -5.13
N LEU A 91 13.06 -1.06 -4.23
CA LEU A 91 13.35 -1.48 -2.86
C LEU A 91 14.23 -2.73 -2.84
N MET A 92 13.89 -3.75 -3.63
CA MET A 92 14.69 -4.97 -3.73
C MET A 92 16.13 -4.67 -4.15
N LYS A 93 16.34 -3.82 -5.16
CA LYS A 93 17.69 -3.47 -5.63
C LYS A 93 18.48 -2.66 -4.61
N VAL A 94 17.84 -1.66 -4.01
CA VAL A 94 18.48 -0.83 -2.98
C VAL A 94 18.89 -1.69 -1.80
N LEU A 95 17.96 -2.46 -1.22
CA LEU A 95 18.23 -3.25 -0.01
C LEU A 95 19.22 -4.40 -0.25
N SER A 96 19.14 -5.06 -1.40
CA SER A 96 20.01 -6.22 -1.68
C SER A 96 21.43 -5.83 -2.12
N ALA A 97 21.62 -4.67 -2.75
CA ALA A 97 22.90 -4.24 -3.33
C ALA A 97 23.52 -2.99 -2.68
N TYR A 98 22.93 -2.47 -1.59
CA TYR A 98 23.42 -1.25 -0.92
C TYR A 98 24.91 -1.33 -0.55
N SER A 99 25.36 -2.44 0.03
CA SER A 99 26.72 -2.64 0.51
C SER A 99 27.76 -2.88 -0.60
N SER A 100 27.32 -3.14 -1.85
CA SER A 100 28.20 -3.41 -2.99
C SER A 100 28.33 -2.24 -3.98
N GLY A 101 27.70 -1.10 -3.68
CA GLY A 101 27.62 0.03 -4.61
C GLY A 101 26.61 -0.19 -5.75
N GLY A 102 25.64 -1.10 -5.56
CA GLY A 102 24.47 -1.24 -6.45
C GLY A 102 24.64 -2.18 -7.66
N SER A 103 25.84 -2.72 -7.89
CA SER A 103 26.12 -3.60 -9.03
C SER A 103 25.95 -5.09 -8.75
N TYR A 104 25.89 -5.47 -7.47
CA TYR A 104 25.90 -6.87 -7.03
C TYR A 104 25.01 -7.09 -5.81
N GLU A 105 24.06 -8.02 -5.87
CA GLU A 105 23.17 -8.28 -4.74
C GLU A 105 23.89 -9.19 -3.73
N THR A 106 24.00 -8.75 -2.48
CA THR A 106 24.73 -9.43 -1.39
C THR A 106 23.83 -9.92 -0.26
N LEU A 107 22.60 -9.38 -0.17
CA LEU A 107 21.64 -9.67 0.89
C LEU A 107 20.26 -10.01 0.31
N GLY A 108 19.49 -10.81 1.05
CA GLY A 108 18.13 -11.24 0.68
C GLY A 108 18.08 -12.63 0.02
N ALA A 109 16.89 -12.99 -0.47
CA ALA A 109 16.57 -14.32 -1.02
C ALA A 109 16.04 -14.24 -2.47
N GLY A 110 16.58 -13.31 -3.27
CA GLY A 110 16.09 -13.03 -4.62
C GLY A 110 14.71 -12.35 -4.62
N TYR A 111 13.96 -12.47 -5.72
CA TYR A 111 12.67 -11.78 -5.89
C TYR A 111 11.48 -12.53 -5.27
N GLY A 112 11.72 -13.70 -4.67
CA GLY A 112 10.68 -14.55 -4.10
C GLY A 112 9.82 -15.26 -5.15
N PRO A 113 8.72 -15.91 -4.71
CA PRO A 113 7.86 -16.68 -5.57
C PRO A 113 6.89 -15.81 -6.37
N GLY A 114 6.69 -16.14 -7.64
CA GLY A 114 5.48 -15.79 -8.35
C GLY A 114 4.31 -16.62 -7.80
N VAL A 115 3.24 -15.95 -7.39
CA VAL A 115 2.03 -16.58 -6.86
C VAL A 115 0.81 -15.95 -7.53
N GLY A 116 -0.11 -16.78 -8.00
CA GLY A 116 -1.36 -16.32 -8.58
C GLY A 116 -2.29 -17.46 -8.92
N GLU A 117 -3.57 -17.16 -9.07
CA GLU A 117 -4.63 -18.15 -9.28
C GLU A 117 -4.43 -19.01 -10.53
N LYS A 118 -3.86 -18.43 -11.59
CA LYS A 118 -3.62 -19.11 -12.88
C LYS A 118 -2.26 -19.78 -12.96
N MET A 119 -1.47 -19.71 -11.89
CA MET A 119 -0.11 -20.20 -11.86
C MET A 119 -0.07 -21.64 -11.34
N SER A 120 0.76 -22.47 -11.96
CA SER A 120 1.05 -23.82 -11.48
C SER A 120 2.48 -23.90 -10.95
N GLY A 121 2.64 -24.44 -9.75
CA GLY A 121 3.94 -24.55 -9.09
C GLY A 121 4.49 -23.22 -8.56
N ILE A 122 5.73 -23.29 -8.07
CA ILE A 122 6.46 -22.17 -7.47
C ILE A 122 7.53 -21.73 -8.46
N ILE A 123 7.42 -20.51 -8.99
CA ILE A 123 8.44 -19.94 -9.88
C ILE A 123 9.21 -18.87 -9.12
N MET A 124 10.50 -19.09 -8.95
CA MET A 124 11.41 -18.13 -8.33
C MET A 124 12.25 -17.47 -9.41
N ILE A 125 12.35 -16.14 -9.37
CA ILE A 125 13.22 -15.38 -10.29
C ILE A 125 14.41 -14.84 -9.51
N ILE A 126 15.59 -14.96 -10.12
CA ILE A 126 16.83 -14.42 -9.56
C ILE A 126 17.56 -13.58 -10.60
N SER A 127 18.21 -12.52 -10.14
CA SER A 127 18.99 -11.63 -11.00
C SER A 127 20.32 -12.29 -11.37
N ARG A 128 20.84 -11.97 -12.56
CA ARG A 128 22.23 -12.32 -12.90
C ARG A 128 23.25 -11.62 -11.99
N ALA A 129 22.86 -10.52 -11.37
CA ALA A 129 23.69 -9.77 -10.42
C ALA A 129 23.66 -10.37 -9.00
N SER A 130 22.85 -11.40 -8.75
CA SER A 130 22.74 -12.01 -7.44
C SER A 130 23.97 -12.83 -7.09
N GLY A 131 24.57 -12.55 -5.94
CA GLY A 131 25.72 -13.30 -5.46
C GLY A 131 25.37 -14.68 -4.91
N ALA A 132 26.40 -15.51 -4.73
CA ALA A 132 26.25 -16.86 -4.20
C ALA A 132 25.44 -16.93 -2.89
N PRO A 133 25.59 -16.00 -1.91
CA PRO A 133 24.75 -15.98 -0.72
C PRO A 133 23.26 -15.78 -1.03
N VAL A 134 22.92 -14.83 -1.90
CA VAL A 134 21.52 -14.53 -2.30
C VAL A 134 20.92 -15.72 -3.05
N ILE A 135 21.70 -16.37 -3.92
CA ILE A 135 21.28 -17.58 -4.63
C ILE A 135 21.01 -18.72 -3.64
N GLY A 136 21.88 -18.92 -2.65
CA GLY A 136 21.68 -19.92 -1.60
C GLY A 136 20.38 -19.69 -0.83
N GLN A 137 20.18 -18.46 -0.32
CA GLN A 137 18.95 -18.09 0.39
C GLN A 137 17.70 -18.26 -0.48
N ALA A 138 17.76 -17.95 -1.78
CA ALA A 138 16.63 -18.13 -2.70
C ALA A 138 16.26 -19.61 -2.87
N ILE A 139 17.25 -20.52 -2.89
CA ILE A 139 17.02 -21.97 -2.97
C ILE A 139 16.40 -22.48 -1.66
N GLU A 140 16.93 -22.06 -0.51
CA GLU A 140 16.36 -22.42 0.80
C GLU A 140 14.93 -21.93 0.94
N TYR A 141 14.66 -20.69 0.54
CA TYR A 141 13.32 -20.12 0.55
C TYR A 141 12.37 -20.90 -0.37
N ALA A 142 12.81 -21.25 -1.58
CA ALA A 142 12.03 -22.09 -2.49
C ALA A 142 11.71 -23.47 -1.89
N ALA A 143 12.66 -24.07 -1.18
CA ALA A 143 12.46 -25.35 -0.50
C ALA A 143 11.43 -25.23 0.63
N SER A 144 11.52 -24.18 1.45
CA SER A 144 10.55 -23.88 2.51
C SER A 144 9.13 -23.73 1.96
N LEU A 145 8.95 -22.90 0.92
CA LEU A 145 7.65 -22.68 0.28
C LEU A 145 7.06 -23.95 -0.34
N SER A 146 7.92 -24.81 -0.90
CA SER A 146 7.52 -26.11 -1.44
C SER A 146 7.03 -27.06 -0.33
N GLN A 147 7.76 -27.15 0.78
CA GLN A 147 7.37 -27.94 1.95
C GLN A 147 6.08 -27.42 2.59
N GLY A 148 5.92 -26.10 2.66
CA GLY A 148 4.72 -25.40 3.12
C GLY A 148 3.55 -25.45 2.15
N LYS A 149 3.71 -26.06 0.97
CA LYS A 149 2.67 -26.23 -0.05
C LYS A 149 2.03 -24.90 -0.46
N LEU A 150 2.86 -23.90 -0.79
CA LEU A 150 2.43 -22.53 -1.14
C LEU A 150 1.19 -22.47 -2.05
N GLU A 151 1.15 -23.27 -3.11
CA GLU A 151 0.00 -23.29 -4.04
C GLU A 151 -1.32 -23.63 -3.32
N THR A 152 -1.28 -24.57 -2.38
CA THR A 152 -2.46 -24.97 -1.59
C THR A 152 -2.83 -23.88 -0.60
N VAL A 153 -1.85 -23.31 0.11
CA VAL A 153 -2.06 -22.22 1.08
C VAL A 153 -2.67 -21.00 0.38
N TYR A 154 -2.15 -20.61 -0.79
CA TYR A 154 -2.69 -19.51 -1.57
C TYR A 154 -4.14 -19.73 -1.99
N LYS A 155 -4.48 -20.94 -2.49
CA LYS A 155 -5.87 -21.29 -2.82
C LYS A 155 -6.80 -21.19 -1.62
N GLN A 156 -6.33 -21.58 -0.43
CA GLN A 156 -7.09 -21.47 0.81
C GLN A 156 -7.32 -20.01 1.21
N GLU A 157 -6.26 -19.18 1.22
CA GLU A 157 -6.37 -17.76 1.54
C GLU A 157 -7.28 -17.02 0.54
N LEU A 158 -7.15 -17.31 -0.75
CA LEU A 158 -8.02 -16.74 -1.79
C LEU A 158 -9.48 -17.14 -1.60
N ALA A 159 -9.75 -18.41 -1.25
CA ALA A 159 -11.11 -18.88 -0.96
C ALA A 159 -11.70 -18.20 0.28
N LEU A 160 -10.91 -18.00 1.33
CA LEU A 160 -11.32 -17.26 2.53
C LEU A 160 -11.64 -15.80 2.21
N ALA A 161 -10.78 -15.13 1.43
CA ALA A 161 -11.01 -13.75 1.01
C ALA A 161 -12.27 -13.62 0.13
N ARG A 162 -12.51 -14.56 -0.79
CA ARG A 162 -13.75 -14.60 -1.60
C ARG A 162 -14.98 -14.82 -0.74
N LYS A 163 -14.92 -15.72 0.23
CA LYS A 163 -16.01 -15.93 1.20
C LYS A 163 -16.33 -14.66 2.00
N ALA A 164 -15.32 -13.83 2.27
CA ALA A 164 -15.46 -12.53 2.92
C ALA A 164 -15.91 -11.40 1.97
N GLY A 165 -16.12 -11.68 0.68
CA GLY A 165 -16.69 -10.73 -0.28
C GLY A 165 -15.69 -10.06 -1.22
N LEU A 166 -14.48 -10.60 -1.39
CA LEU A 166 -13.44 -10.04 -2.28
C LEU A 166 -13.96 -9.64 -3.67
N ASP A 167 -14.59 -10.57 -4.39
CA ASP A 167 -15.00 -10.33 -5.78
C ASP A 167 -16.03 -9.17 -5.86
N ARG A 168 -16.95 -9.10 -4.89
CA ARG A 168 -17.94 -8.01 -4.78
C ARG A 168 -17.24 -6.66 -4.55
N LEU A 169 -16.34 -6.58 -3.57
CA LEU A 169 -15.64 -5.35 -3.21
C LEU A 169 -14.78 -4.80 -4.35
N LEU A 170 -14.09 -5.68 -5.08
CA LEU A 170 -13.29 -5.30 -6.24
C LEU A 170 -14.19 -4.76 -7.37
N GLN A 171 -15.31 -5.42 -7.64
CA GLN A 171 -16.26 -4.99 -8.67
C GLN A 171 -16.92 -3.64 -8.35
N GLU A 172 -17.43 -3.45 -7.13
CA GLU A 172 -18.03 -2.18 -6.67
C GLU A 172 -17.07 -0.99 -6.83
N ARG A 173 -15.80 -1.24 -6.52
CA ARG A 173 -14.76 -0.21 -6.61
C ARG A 173 -14.37 0.08 -8.07
N LYS A 174 -14.35 -0.92 -8.94
CA LYS A 174 -14.13 -0.73 -10.38
C LYS A 174 -15.24 0.10 -11.02
N GLU A 175 -16.50 -0.15 -10.64
CA GLU A 175 -17.66 0.64 -11.08
C GLU A 175 -17.58 2.09 -10.57
N SER A 176 -17.20 2.26 -9.30
CA SER A 176 -17.00 3.59 -8.70
C SER A 176 -15.88 4.38 -9.38
N ALA A 177 -14.82 3.71 -9.83
CA ALA A 177 -13.72 4.34 -10.57
C ALA A 177 -14.13 4.75 -11.99
N ALA A 178 -14.97 3.96 -12.66
CA ALA A 178 -15.47 4.28 -14.00
C ALA A 178 -16.47 5.47 -14.01
N GLY A 179 -17.12 5.76 -12.89
CA GLY A 179 -18.06 6.87 -12.74
C GLY A 179 -17.43 8.26 -12.50
N LYS A 180 -16.12 8.34 -12.26
CA LYS A 180 -15.42 9.62 -12.03
C LYS A 180 -14.98 10.25 -13.36
N ALA A 181 -15.92 10.87 -14.08
CA ALA A 181 -15.55 11.91 -15.02
C ALA A 181 -14.96 13.09 -14.24
N VAL A 182 -13.72 13.46 -14.53
CA VAL A 182 -13.06 14.63 -13.93
C VAL A 182 -13.79 15.86 -14.46
N GLU A 183 -14.74 16.39 -13.69
CA GLU A 183 -15.19 17.75 -13.91
C GLU A 183 -13.99 18.67 -13.69
N VAL A 184 -13.62 19.42 -14.74
CA VAL A 184 -12.63 20.51 -14.62
C VAL A 184 -13.29 21.61 -13.81
N ILE A 185 -13.21 21.48 -12.48
CA ILE A 185 -13.69 22.49 -11.55
C ILE A 185 -12.83 23.74 -11.75
N LYS A 186 -13.43 24.83 -12.23
CA LYS A 186 -12.77 26.13 -12.29
C LYS A 186 -12.36 26.52 -10.87
N ALA A 187 -11.08 26.83 -10.67
CA ALA A 187 -10.60 27.28 -9.37
C ALA A 187 -11.37 28.53 -8.92
N PRO A 188 -11.85 28.60 -7.66
CA PRO A 188 -12.45 29.81 -7.11
C PRO A 188 -11.42 30.96 -7.10
N PRO A 189 -11.87 32.22 -6.96
CA PRO A 189 -10.97 33.37 -6.90
C PRO A 189 -9.86 33.17 -5.86
N SER A 190 -8.63 33.58 -6.18
CA SER A 190 -7.50 33.42 -5.26
C SER A 190 -7.72 34.23 -3.98
N GLU A 191 -7.43 33.60 -2.84
CA GLU A 191 -7.51 34.18 -1.51
C GLU A 191 -6.14 34.13 -0.83
N VAL A 192 -5.91 35.00 0.15
CA VAL A 192 -4.70 34.93 0.98
C VAL A 192 -4.82 33.75 1.94
N VAL A 193 -3.98 32.73 1.75
CA VAL A 193 -3.97 31.50 2.54
C VAL A 193 -3.01 31.60 3.73
N THR A 194 -3.54 31.94 4.90
CA THR A 194 -2.79 32.16 6.15
C THR A 194 -2.78 30.94 7.07
N GLU A 195 -3.85 30.15 7.07
CA GLU A 195 -3.99 29.00 7.96
C GLU A 195 -3.49 27.71 7.30
N GLN A 196 -3.10 26.75 8.13
CA GLN A 196 -2.58 25.45 7.71
C GLN A 196 -3.40 24.33 8.34
N ILE A 197 -3.85 23.40 7.51
CA ILE A 197 -4.46 22.15 7.93
C ILE A 197 -3.41 21.06 7.76
N GLU A 198 -2.92 20.54 8.90
CA GLU A 198 -1.94 19.47 8.98
C GLU A 198 -2.60 18.09 8.96
N GLY A 199 -1.79 17.03 8.91
CA GLY A 199 -2.27 15.65 8.97
C GLY A 199 -2.75 15.07 7.63
N ILE A 200 -2.53 15.80 6.54
CA ILE A 200 -2.87 15.38 5.19
C ILE A 200 -1.72 14.54 4.61
N ASP A 201 -2.07 13.44 3.95
CA ASP A 201 -1.08 12.61 3.27
C ASP A 201 -0.56 13.30 2.01
N VAL A 202 0.69 13.04 1.64
CA VAL A 202 1.30 13.69 0.46
C VAL A 202 0.59 13.28 -0.82
N LEU A 203 0.07 12.06 -0.83
CA LEU A 203 -0.62 11.45 -1.98
C LEU A 203 -2.05 11.97 -2.12
N ASP A 204 -2.67 12.36 -1.01
CA ASP A 204 -4.03 12.89 -0.98
C ASP A 204 -4.06 14.43 -1.12
N LEU A 205 -2.89 15.07 -1.18
CA LEU A 205 -2.75 16.51 -1.09
C LEU A 205 -3.46 17.24 -2.25
N GLU A 206 -3.31 16.73 -3.47
CA GLU A 206 -3.97 17.31 -4.64
C GLU A 206 -5.49 17.05 -4.61
N ASP A 207 -5.90 15.84 -4.25
CA ASP A 207 -7.31 15.46 -4.12
C ASP A 207 -8.03 16.26 -3.03
N ALA A 208 -7.37 16.51 -1.90
CA ALA A 208 -7.86 17.36 -0.81
C ALA A 208 -8.08 18.80 -1.29
N VAL A 209 -7.11 19.37 -2.02
CA VAL A 209 -7.25 20.70 -2.64
C VAL A 209 -8.38 20.70 -3.67
N HIS A 210 -8.52 19.64 -4.47
CA HIS A 210 -9.61 19.52 -5.45
C HIS A 210 -10.97 19.41 -4.79
N LEU A 211 -11.11 18.66 -3.69
CA LEU A 211 -12.35 18.57 -2.92
C LEU A 211 -12.77 19.95 -2.41
N LEU A 212 -11.84 20.72 -1.83
CA LEU A 212 -12.12 22.08 -1.37
C LEU A 212 -12.55 22.99 -2.53
N ARG A 213 -11.87 22.92 -3.67
CA ARG A 213 -12.25 23.68 -4.88
C ARG A 213 -13.64 23.29 -5.38
N SER A 214 -14.01 22.01 -5.33
CA SER A 214 -15.36 21.54 -5.70
C SER A 214 -16.47 22.14 -4.82
N LYS A 215 -16.11 22.61 -3.61
CA LYS A 215 -17.00 23.29 -2.66
C LYS A 215 -16.82 24.81 -2.68
N ASN A 216 -16.19 25.37 -3.72
CA ASN A 216 -15.87 26.79 -3.88
C ASN A 216 -14.94 27.36 -2.79
N ILE A 217 -14.08 26.54 -2.18
CA ILE A 217 -13.05 27.01 -1.24
C ILE A 217 -11.71 27.08 -1.96
N TYR A 218 -11.06 28.25 -1.92
CA TYR A 218 -9.70 28.38 -2.42
C TYR A 218 -8.70 27.74 -1.45
N ALA A 219 -7.87 26.85 -1.99
CA ALA A 219 -6.88 26.11 -1.24
C ALA A 219 -5.61 25.91 -2.07
N GLU A 220 -4.47 25.91 -1.38
CA GLU A 220 -3.15 25.63 -1.92
C GLU A 220 -2.52 24.45 -1.18
N SER A 221 -1.76 23.62 -1.89
CA SER A 221 -0.94 22.59 -1.30
C SER A 221 0.39 23.17 -0.81
N GLY A 222 0.96 22.59 0.25
CA GLY A 222 2.25 23.00 0.79
C GLY A 222 2.92 21.92 1.63
N MET A 223 4.11 22.24 2.13
CA MET A 223 4.87 21.41 3.07
C MET A 223 5.12 22.22 4.35
N GLY A 224 4.57 21.74 5.47
CA GLY A 224 4.79 22.28 6.81
C GLY A 224 5.95 21.59 7.53
N CYS A 225 6.21 21.97 8.78
CA CYS A 225 7.31 21.41 9.57
C CYS A 225 7.12 19.92 9.91
N THR A 226 5.88 19.43 9.90
CA THR A 226 5.47 18.07 10.30
C THR A 226 5.06 17.18 9.12
N GLY A 227 4.97 17.74 7.90
CA GLY A 227 4.54 17.01 6.71
C GLY A 227 3.74 17.84 5.70
N PRO A 228 3.03 17.19 4.78
CA PRO A 228 2.14 17.86 3.82
C PRO A 228 1.02 18.62 4.51
N ILE A 229 0.69 19.81 4.00
CA ILE A 229 -0.33 20.71 4.54
C ILE A 229 -1.22 21.26 3.43
N VAL A 230 -2.49 21.51 3.75
CA VAL A 230 -3.37 22.32 2.91
C VAL A 230 -3.50 23.70 3.53
N ARG A 231 -3.28 24.74 2.73
CA ARG A 231 -3.37 26.13 3.15
C ARG A 231 -4.70 26.74 2.69
N VAL A 232 -5.40 27.39 3.60
CA VAL A 232 -6.69 28.05 3.36
C VAL A 232 -6.72 29.43 4.03
N SER A 233 -7.69 30.27 3.66
CA SER A 233 -7.90 31.54 4.35
C SER A 233 -8.48 31.33 5.75
N THR A 234 -8.23 32.26 6.67
CA THR A 234 -8.75 32.19 8.05
C THR A 234 -10.28 32.08 8.10
N ALA A 235 -11.00 32.68 7.14
CA ALA A 235 -12.45 32.59 7.06
C ALA A 235 -12.95 31.17 6.75
N ASN A 236 -12.16 30.40 5.99
CA ASN A 236 -12.55 29.08 5.49
C ASN A 236 -12.00 27.91 6.33
N LEU A 237 -11.17 28.15 7.35
CA LEU A 237 -10.49 27.12 8.13
C LEU A 237 -11.46 26.05 8.68
N ASN A 238 -12.50 26.46 9.40
CA ASN A 238 -13.43 25.52 10.04
C ASN A 238 -14.20 24.69 8.99
N GLN A 239 -14.70 25.34 7.95
CA GLN A 239 -15.43 24.69 6.87
C GLN A 239 -14.55 23.73 6.08
N ALA A 240 -13.31 24.14 5.77
CA ALA A 240 -12.35 23.32 5.05
C ALA A 240 -11.95 22.08 5.87
N ALA A 241 -11.68 22.25 7.17
CA ALA A 241 -11.38 21.13 8.06
C ALA A 241 -12.55 20.13 8.11
N ASP A 242 -13.79 20.59 8.25
CA ASP A 242 -14.97 19.73 8.24
C ASP A 242 -15.15 18.97 6.92
N ILE A 243 -14.95 19.65 5.78
CA ILE A 243 -15.03 19.02 4.46
C ILE A 243 -13.95 17.95 4.30
N LEU A 244 -12.71 18.24 4.70
CA LEU A 244 -11.60 17.31 4.59
C LEU A 244 -11.77 16.11 5.54
N ARG A 245 -12.32 16.29 6.74
CA ARG A 245 -12.71 15.19 7.65
C ARG A 245 -13.77 14.30 7.02
N GLN A 246 -14.84 14.90 6.48
CA GLN A 246 -15.91 14.16 5.82
C GLN A 246 -15.39 13.43 4.56
N GLY A 247 -14.41 14.02 3.88
CA GLY A 247 -13.69 13.41 2.76
C GLY A 247 -12.68 12.34 3.17
N GLY A 248 -12.41 12.15 4.47
CA GLY A 248 -11.46 11.16 4.99
C GLY A 248 -9.99 11.53 4.81
N TYR A 249 -9.68 12.81 4.55
CA TYR A 249 -8.33 13.32 4.29
C TYR A 249 -7.55 13.71 5.53
N VAL A 250 -8.25 13.99 6.64
CA VAL A 250 -7.67 14.27 7.97
C VAL A 250 -8.41 13.47 9.03
N SER A 251 -7.67 13.02 10.04
CA SER A 251 -8.21 12.39 11.25
C SER A 251 -8.21 13.40 12.39
N GLU A 252 -9.42 13.79 12.80
CA GLU A 252 -9.77 14.90 13.72
C GLU A 252 -9.51 16.34 13.21
#